data_AF-A0A8T3TQV6-F1
#
_entry.id   AF-A0A8T3TQV6-F1
#
_cell.length_a   1.000
_cell.length_b   1.000
_cell.length_c   1.000
_cell.angle_alpha   90.00
_cell.angle_beta   90.00
_cell.angle_gamma   90.00
#
_symmetry.space_group_name_H-M   'P 1'
#
loop_
_entity.id
_entity.type
_entity.pdbx_description
1 polymer ?
#
loop_
_entity_poly.entity_id
_entity_poly.type
_entity_poly.pdbx_seq_one_letter_code
_entity_poly.pdbx_strand_id
1 'polypeptide(L)'
;MRRIDSLHVRDIAAPMAPLGKILDTLGSADDRLWAKDIWVGEPVEFDRPLGIGASGGHGSIRYSVEQYEPGRRILFRFTPGTGLSGVHGFQLQPLNADRTRLCHFLDAEASMWMRPFLPILIPWHDAIVETAFDRAELEATGSLRRRTHIPAWLRLLNAIEVAVLRALGKLPPATVSLEQQTSLADRLVRPAALLIPAALGAIAAVHAAWALGWRWPGHSDDTLAERVVGAGAKLPPGLVMGAVAALLGGAATVVGAVGAGRRERSLRAATWGVAAILLARGAVSIPMDLLGGLRSRYSRLDLAIYSPLCLALGAGAAIVARGVRSPNAREGALPRQPAPPARHS
;
A
#
# COMPACT_ATOMS: atom_id res chain seq x y z
N MET A 1 4.47 -4.17 -27.86
CA MET A 1 3.42 -4.30 -26.82
C MET A 1 3.66 -5.59 -26.04
N ARG A 2 3.04 -5.83 -24.88
CA ARG A 2 3.16 -7.10 -24.14
C ARG A 2 1.76 -7.66 -23.92
N ARG A 3 1.51 -8.90 -24.33
CA ARG A 3 0.23 -9.56 -24.09
C ARG A 3 0.11 -9.98 -22.62
N ILE A 4 -1.08 -9.83 -22.08
CA ILE A 4 -1.50 -10.23 -20.75
C ILE A 4 -2.70 -11.15 -20.94
N ASP A 5 -2.50 -12.42 -20.63
CA ASP A 5 -3.53 -13.44 -20.61
C ASP A 5 -3.69 -13.90 -19.15
N SER A 6 -4.87 -13.71 -18.57
CA SER A 6 -5.19 -14.20 -17.22
C SER A 6 -6.57 -14.83 -17.21
N LEU A 7 -6.66 -16.03 -16.62
CA LEU A 7 -7.89 -16.79 -16.47
C LEU A 7 -7.97 -17.29 -15.02
N HIS A 8 -8.94 -16.78 -14.29
CA HIS A 8 -9.28 -17.25 -12.94
C HIS A 8 -10.56 -18.06 -13.02
N VAL A 9 -10.57 -19.21 -12.33
CA VAL A 9 -11.70 -20.14 -12.34
C VAL A 9 -11.97 -20.61 -10.92
N ARG A 10 -13.23 -20.58 -10.51
CA ARG A 10 -13.67 -21.17 -9.25
C ARG A 10 -15.00 -21.90 -9.43
N ASP A 11 -15.02 -23.15 -8.97
CA ASP A 11 -16.26 -23.92 -8.91
C ASP A 11 -16.91 -23.72 -7.55
N ILE A 12 -18.14 -23.20 -7.54
CA ILE A 12 -18.92 -22.89 -6.34
C ILE A 12 -20.05 -23.92 -6.23
N ALA A 13 -20.24 -24.47 -5.03
CA ALA A 13 -21.31 -25.41 -4.70
C ALA A 13 -22.65 -24.68 -4.51
N ALA A 14 -23.09 -23.98 -5.55
CA ALA A 14 -24.38 -23.33 -5.63
C ALA A 14 -24.96 -23.41 -7.06
N PRO A 15 -26.30 -23.44 -7.20
CA PRO A 15 -26.96 -23.30 -8.49
C PRO A 15 -26.62 -21.97 -9.19
N MET A 16 -26.78 -21.93 -10.51
CA MET A 16 -26.41 -20.76 -11.32
C MET A 16 -27.29 -19.53 -11.01
N ALA A 17 -28.58 -19.72 -10.72
CA ALA A 17 -29.53 -18.63 -10.52
C ALA A 17 -29.14 -17.64 -9.39
N PRO A 18 -28.81 -18.07 -8.15
CA PRO A 18 -28.35 -17.14 -7.11
C PRO A 18 -27.02 -16.47 -7.45
N LEU A 19 -26.08 -17.17 -8.07
CA LEU A 19 -24.81 -16.59 -8.52
C LEU A 19 -25.00 -15.56 -9.63
N GLY A 20 -25.94 -15.79 -10.54
CA GLY A 20 -26.31 -14.85 -11.58
C GLY A 20 -26.83 -13.54 -11.00
N LYS A 21 -27.69 -13.61 -9.98
CA LYS A 21 -28.18 -12.42 -9.27
C LYS A 21 -27.04 -11.64 -8.60
N ILE A 22 -26.04 -12.33 -8.05
CA ILE A 22 -24.86 -11.67 -7.46
C ILE A 22 -24.05 -10.99 -8.58
N LEU A 23 -23.81 -11.68 -9.69
CA LEU A 23 -23.08 -11.13 -10.84
C LEU A 23 -23.73 -9.86 -11.40
N ASP A 24 -25.05 -9.84 -11.52
CA ASP A 24 -25.82 -8.72 -12.07
C ASP A 24 -25.79 -7.47 -11.16
N THR A 25 -25.33 -7.59 -9.90
CA THR A 25 -25.17 -6.43 -9.00
C THR A 25 -23.85 -5.67 -9.19
N LEU A 26 -22.94 -6.17 -10.02
CA LEU A 26 -21.60 -5.59 -10.20
C LEU A 26 -21.67 -4.10 -10.59
N GLY A 27 -20.98 -3.26 -9.83
CA GLY A 27 -20.95 -1.81 -10.02
C GLY A 27 -22.22 -1.06 -9.62
N SER A 28 -23.20 -1.75 -9.03
CA SER A 28 -24.39 -1.12 -8.47
C SER A 28 -24.18 -0.62 -7.03
N ALA A 29 -25.17 0.09 -6.49
CA ALA A 29 -25.18 0.49 -5.08
C ALA A 29 -25.14 -0.72 -4.12
N ASP A 30 -25.83 -1.80 -4.49
CA ASP A 30 -25.87 -3.08 -3.75
C ASP A 30 -24.96 -4.14 -4.40
N ASP A 31 -23.76 -3.73 -4.83
CA ASP A 31 -22.78 -4.67 -5.39
C ASP A 31 -22.37 -5.72 -4.36
N ARG A 32 -22.79 -6.96 -4.62
CA ARG A 32 -22.54 -8.15 -3.81
C ARG A 32 -21.33 -8.96 -4.30
N LEU A 33 -20.79 -8.62 -5.47
CA LEU A 33 -19.63 -9.32 -6.06
C LEU A 33 -18.32 -8.65 -5.65
N TRP A 34 -18.24 -7.33 -5.72
CA TRP A 34 -16.99 -6.60 -5.43
C TRP A 34 -16.69 -6.54 -3.93
N ALA A 35 -15.44 -6.82 -3.55
CA ALA A 35 -14.98 -6.74 -2.16
C ALA A 35 -14.70 -5.29 -1.72
N LYS A 36 -15.74 -4.45 -1.69
CA LYS A 36 -15.68 -3.00 -1.36
C LYS A 36 -15.07 -2.68 0.00
N ASP A 37 -15.11 -3.61 0.95
CA ASP A 37 -14.51 -3.49 2.28
C ASP A 37 -12.98 -3.65 2.27
N ILE A 38 -12.46 -4.37 1.28
CA ILE A 38 -11.02 -4.57 1.08
C ILE A 38 -10.49 -3.50 0.14
N TRP A 39 -11.11 -3.33 -1.02
CA TRP A 39 -10.67 -2.43 -2.10
C TRP A 39 -11.42 -1.11 -2.07
N VAL A 40 -11.34 -0.42 -0.93
CA VAL A 40 -12.13 0.79 -0.64
C VAL A 40 -11.79 1.95 -1.59
N GLY A 41 -10.53 2.04 -2.04
CA GLY A 41 -10.10 3.09 -2.96
C GLY A 41 -10.51 2.85 -4.42
N GLU A 42 -10.99 1.65 -4.72
CA GLU A 42 -11.13 1.11 -6.07
C GLU A 42 -12.53 0.52 -6.26
N PRO A 43 -13.62 1.29 -6.05
CA PRO A 43 -14.95 0.78 -6.34
C PRO A 43 -15.10 0.56 -7.86
N VAL A 44 -15.84 -0.49 -8.23
CA VAL A 44 -16.36 -0.58 -9.60
C VAL A 44 -17.57 0.33 -9.70
N GLU A 45 -17.55 1.21 -10.69
CA GLU A 45 -18.63 2.15 -10.94
C GLU A 45 -18.91 2.23 -12.44
N PHE A 46 -20.19 2.41 -12.79
CA PHE A 46 -20.65 2.63 -14.15
C PHE A 46 -21.51 3.89 -14.21
N ASP A 47 -21.53 4.54 -15.39
CA ASP A 47 -22.33 5.72 -15.69
C ASP A 47 -23.85 5.46 -15.66
N ARG A 48 -24.25 4.19 -15.79
CA ARG A 48 -25.62 3.70 -15.83
C ARG A 48 -25.70 2.26 -15.29
N PRO A 49 -26.90 1.70 -15.05
CA PRO A 49 -27.04 0.29 -14.68
C PRO A 49 -26.32 -0.65 -15.64
N LEU A 50 -25.85 -1.79 -15.12
CA LEU A 50 -25.11 -2.78 -15.88
C LEU A 50 -25.88 -3.21 -17.14
N GLY A 51 -25.27 -3.00 -18.30
CA GLY A 51 -25.87 -3.26 -19.61
C GLY A 51 -24.96 -2.85 -20.74
N ILE A 52 -25.23 -3.33 -21.96
CA ILE A 52 -24.41 -3.01 -23.14
C ILE A 52 -24.31 -1.49 -23.32
N GLY A 53 -23.08 -1.00 -23.49
CA GLY A 53 -22.76 0.42 -23.63
C GLY A 53 -22.59 1.18 -22.31
N ALA A 54 -22.85 0.57 -21.15
CA ALA A 54 -22.49 1.16 -19.86
C ALA A 54 -20.98 1.38 -19.80
N SER A 55 -20.56 2.57 -19.42
CA SER A 55 -19.15 2.98 -19.38
C SER A 55 -18.73 3.23 -17.93
N GLY A 56 -17.58 2.71 -17.55
CA GLY A 56 -17.18 2.68 -16.16
C GLY A 56 -15.75 2.24 -15.96
N GLY A 57 -15.49 1.65 -14.81
CA GLY A 57 -14.16 1.18 -14.46
C GLY A 57 -13.97 0.96 -12.97
N HIS A 58 -12.72 0.74 -12.59
CA HIS A 58 -12.24 0.87 -11.23
C HIS A 58 -10.88 1.57 -11.24
N GLY A 59 -10.64 2.45 -10.27
CA GLY A 59 -9.39 3.22 -10.16
C GLY A 59 -9.12 4.11 -11.36
N SER A 60 -7.96 3.92 -11.99
CA SER A 60 -7.56 4.59 -13.24
C SER A 60 -7.93 3.80 -14.50
N ILE A 61 -8.39 2.56 -14.36
CA ILE A 61 -8.72 1.69 -15.49
C ILE A 61 -10.17 1.96 -15.91
N ARG A 62 -10.36 2.24 -17.20
CA ARG A 62 -11.67 2.53 -17.79
C ARG A 62 -12.02 1.50 -18.85
N TYR A 63 -13.28 1.11 -18.88
CA TYR A 63 -13.81 0.16 -19.83
C TYR A 63 -15.31 0.37 -20.03
N SER A 64 -15.85 -0.17 -21.12
CA SER A 64 -17.29 -0.21 -21.37
C SER A 64 -17.77 -1.64 -21.51
N VAL A 65 -19.03 -1.88 -21.14
CA VAL A 65 -19.70 -3.16 -21.31
C VAL A 65 -19.97 -3.37 -22.80
N GLU A 66 -19.28 -4.32 -23.40
CA GLU A 66 -19.45 -4.69 -24.80
C GLU A 66 -20.48 -5.81 -24.98
N GLN A 67 -20.50 -6.78 -24.06
CA GLN A 67 -21.50 -7.85 -24.05
C GLN A 67 -22.07 -8.03 -22.65
N TYR A 68 -23.37 -8.26 -22.56
CA TYR A 68 -24.05 -8.55 -21.31
C TYR A 68 -25.18 -9.56 -21.53
N GLU A 69 -25.07 -10.69 -20.84
CA GLU A 69 -26.10 -11.71 -20.71
C GLU A 69 -26.45 -11.83 -19.22
N PRO A 70 -27.63 -11.33 -18.80
CA PRO A 70 -28.02 -11.33 -17.38
C PRO A 70 -27.88 -12.71 -16.73
N GLY A 71 -27.28 -12.71 -15.56
CA GLY A 71 -27.00 -13.90 -14.75
C GLY A 71 -25.98 -14.86 -15.33
N ARG A 72 -25.32 -14.51 -16.45
CA ARG A 72 -24.45 -15.44 -17.18
C ARG A 72 -23.11 -14.86 -17.60
N ARG A 73 -23.05 -13.67 -18.19
CA ARG A 73 -21.81 -13.16 -18.77
C ARG A 73 -21.78 -11.64 -18.82
N ILE A 74 -20.64 -11.07 -18.49
CA ILE A 74 -20.31 -9.67 -18.74
C ILE A 74 -18.95 -9.62 -19.42
N LEU A 75 -18.84 -8.90 -20.53
CA LEU A 75 -17.58 -8.63 -21.21
C LEU A 75 -17.37 -7.12 -21.30
N PHE A 76 -16.22 -6.69 -20.82
CA PHE A 76 -15.77 -5.31 -20.85
C PHE A 76 -14.68 -5.12 -21.88
N ARG A 77 -14.70 -3.99 -22.58
CA ARG A 77 -13.64 -3.55 -23.48
C ARG A 77 -12.91 -2.38 -22.87
N PHE A 78 -11.58 -2.46 -22.79
CA PHE A 78 -10.77 -1.34 -22.29
C PHE A 78 -10.93 -0.10 -23.16
N THR A 79 -11.14 1.04 -22.51
CA THR A 79 -11.21 2.33 -23.18
C THR A 79 -9.82 2.71 -23.70
N PRO A 80 -9.71 3.23 -24.94
CA PRO A 80 -8.45 3.74 -25.46
C PRO A 80 -7.80 4.77 -24.53
N GLY A 81 -6.47 4.74 -24.41
CA GLY A 81 -5.71 5.67 -23.57
C GLY A 81 -5.43 5.18 -22.14
N THR A 82 -6.10 4.12 -21.68
CA THR A 82 -5.80 3.48 -20.38
C THR A 82 -4.45 2.76 -20.35
N GLY A 83 -3.85 2.55 -21.52
CA GLY A 83 -2.63 1.78 -21.72
C GLY A 83 -2.89 0.29 -21.96
N LEU A 84 -4.10 -0.21 -21.66
CA LEU A 84 -4.56 -1.56 -22.01
C LEU A 84 -5.43 -1.51 -23.27
N SER A 85 -5.23 -2.48 -24.16
CA SER A 85 -6.07 -2.70 -25.34
C SER A 85 -6.50 -4.15 -25.39
N GLY A 86 -7.79 -4.43 -25.20
CA GLY A 86 -8.31 -5.78 -25.13
C GLY A 86 -9.60 -5.86 -24.35
N VAL A 87 -9.88 -7.02 -23.81
CA VAL A 87 -11.13 -7.33 -23.10
C VAL A 87 -10.85 -7.99 -21.76
N HIS A 88 -11.79 -7.82 -20.84
CA HIS A 88 -11.84 -8.61 -19.61
C HIS A 88 -13.29 -8.81 -19.19
N GLY A 89 -13.58 -9.75 -18.31
CA GLY A 89 -14.97 -9.99 -17.93
C GLY A 89 -15.18 -11.21 -17.06
N PHE A 90 -16.45 -11.45 -16.75
CA PHE A 90 -16.91 -12.53 -15.91
C PHE A 90 -17.87 -13.44 -16.67
N GLN A 91 -17.85 -14.74 -16.36
CA GLN A 91 -18.75 -15.72 -16.92
C GLN A 91 -19.14 -16.77 -15.88
N LEU A 92 -20.42 -17.13 -15.86
CA LEU A 92 -20.96 -18.26 -15.11
C LEU A 92 -21.29 -19.40 -16.08
N GLN A 93 -20.85 -20.60 -15.73
CA GLN A 93 -21.12 -21.83 -16.47
C GLN A 93 -21.69 -22.89 -15.52
N PRO A 94 -22.92 -23.38 -15.71
CA PRO A 94 -23.45 -24.46 -14.88
C PRO A 94 -22.66 -25.74 -15.16
N LEU A 95 -22.17 -26.40 -14.10
CA LEU A 95 -21.53 -27.71 -14.18
C LEU A 95 -22.55 -28.82 -13.95
N ASN A 96 -23.50 -28.59 -13.03
CA ASN A 96 -24.69 -29.40 -12.78
C ASN A 96 -25.73 -28.54 -12.01
N ALA A 97 -26.80 -29.17 -11.51
CA ALA A 97 -27.89 -28.46 -10.82
C ALA A 97 -27.44 -27.65 -9.58
N ASP A 98 -26.45 -28.16 -8.84
CA ASP A 98 -26.02 -27.59 -7.55
C ASP A 98 -24.61 -26.99 -7.60
N ARG A 99 -24.00 -26.90 -8.78
CA ARG A 99 -22.62 -26.45 -8.93
C ARG A 99 -22.44 -25.61 -10.19
N THR A 100 -21.83 -24.44 -10.00
CA THR A 100 -21.58 -23.48 -11.05
C THR A 100 -20.12 -23.07 -11.04
N ARG A 101 -19.54 -22.91 -12.23
CA ARG A 101 -18.21 -22.39 -12.44
C ARG A 101 -18.28 -20.88 -12.68
N LEU A 102 -17.60 -20.10 -11.85
CA LEU A 102 -17.35 -18.69 -12.04
C LEU A 102 -15.96 -18.51 -12.65
N CYS A 103 -15.91 -17.83 -13.79
CA CYS A 103 -14.70 -17.51 -14.52
C CYS A 103 -14.52 -16.00 -14.59
N HIS A 104 -13.27 -15.56 -14.50
CA HIS A 104 -12.84 -14.23 -14.88
C HIS A 104 -11.74 -14.37 -15.93
N PHE A 105 -11.86 -13.66 -17.04
CA PHE A 105 -10.90 -13.69 -18.13
C PHE A 105 -10.38 -12.28 -18.42
N LEU A 106 -9.12 -12.20 -18.82
CA LEU A 106 -8.43 -11.00 -19.26
C LEU A 106 -7.55 -11.40 -20.46
N ASP A 107 -7.81 -10.79 -21.60
CA ASP A 107 -6.94 -10.86 -22.78
C ASP A 107 -6.71 -9.44 -23.28
N ALA A 108 -5.53 -8.90 -23.01
CA ALA A 108 -5.20 -7.53 -23.36
C ALA A 108 -3.72 -7.35 -23.71
N GLU A 109 -3.47 -6.36 -24.54
CA GLU A 109 -2.14 -5.85 -24.82
C GLU A 109 -1.84 -4.62 -23.97
N ALA A 110 -0.71 -4.66 -23.29
CA ALA A 110 -0.16 -3.52 -22.58
C ALA A 110 0.74 -2.66 -23.47
N SER A 111 0.47 -1.36 -23.44
CA SER A 111 1.33 -0.31 -24.00
C SER A 111 2.73 -0.33 -23.38
N MET A 112 3.68 0.35 -24.03
CA MET A 112 5.07 0.34 -23.58
C MET A 112 5.26 1.00 -22.20
N TRP A 113 4.53 2.08 -21.92
CA TRP A 113 4.64 2.83 -20.66
C TRP A 113 4.07 2.06 -19.46
N MET A 114 3.15 1.12 -19.67
CA MET A 114 2.60 0.29 -18.59
C MET A 114 3.53 -0.84 -18.16
N ARG A 115 4.48 -1.26 -19.02
CA ARG A 115 5.38 -2.38 -18.75
C ARG A 115 6.08 -2.36 -17.38
N PRO A 116 6.66 -1.24 -16.91
CA PRO A 116 7.27 -1.20 -15.58
C PRO A 116 6.27 -1.38 -14.43
N PHE A 117 4.99 -1.07 -14.64
CA PHE A 117 3.94 -1.19 -13.61
C PHE A 117 3.28 -2.58 -13.58
N LEU A 118 3.37 -3.38 -14.65
CA LEU A 118 2.73 -4.70 -14.73
C LEU A 118 3.09 -5.67 -13.59
N PRO A 119 4.34 -5.76 -13.09
CA PRO A 119 4.68 -6.61 -11.95
C PRO A 119 3.92 -6.26 -10.66
N ILE A 120 3.37 -5.06 -10.56
CA ILE A 120 2.53 -4.60 -9.45
C ILE A 120 1.06 -4.78 -9.78
N LEU A 121 0.64 -4.32 -10.96
CA LEU A 121 -0.76 -4.31 -11.38
C LEU A 121 -1.34 -5.71 -11.56
N ILE A 122 -0.56 -6.69 -12.07
CA ILE A 122 -1.04 -8.05 -12.27
C ILE A 122 -1.36 -8.74 -10.92
N PRO A 123 -0.44 -8.82 -9.94
CA PRO A 123 -0.79 -9.38 -8.63
C PRO A 123 -1.92 -8.64 -7.91
N TRP A 124 -2.03 -7.32 -8.14
CA TRP A 124 -3.12 -6.53 -7.58
C TRP A 124 -4.46 -6.93 -8.19
N HIS A 125 -4.54 -6.97 -9.52
CA HIS A 125 -5.69 -7.46 -10.27
C HIS A 125 -6.10 -8.87 -9.82
N ASP A 126 -5.14 -9.79 -9.73
CA ASP A 126 -5.41 -11.18 -9.35
C ASP A 126 -6.00 -11.25 -7.93
N ALA A 127 -5.49 -10.44 -6.99
CA ALA A 127 -6.04 -10.38 -5.64
C ALA A 127 -7.45 -9.79 -5.61
N ILE A 128 -7.73 -8.76 -6.41
CA ILE A 128 -9.08 -8.19 -6.56
C ILE A 128 -10.05 -9.27 -7.04
N VAL A 129 -9.71 -9.96 -8.12
CA VAL A 129 -10.55 -11.00 -8.74
C VAL A 129 -10.80 -12.16 -7.77
N GLU A 130 -9.76 -12.66 -7.11
CA GLU A 130 -9.88 -13.78 -6.18
C GLU A 130 -10.69 -13.41 -4.92
N THR A 131 -10.60 -12.17 -4.44
CA THR A 131 -11.48 -11.70 -3.36
C THR A 131 -12.93 -11.46 -3.80
N ALA A 132 -13.17 -11.11 -5.07
CA ALA A 132 -14.53 -11.09 -5.62
C ALA A 132 -15.12 -12.51 -5.72
N PHE A 133 -14.28 -13.51 -6.02
CA PHE A 133 -14.70 -14.91 -5.97
C PHE A 133 -15.00 -15.37 -4.55
N ASP A 134 -14.21 -14.97 -3.55
CA ASP A 134 -14.53 -15.20 -2.13
C ASP A 134 -15.91 -14.61 -1.79
N ARG A 135 -16.20 -13.38 -2.24
CA ARG A 135 -17.51 -12.74 -2.02
C ARG A 135 -18.65 -13.55 -2.63
N ALA A 136 -18.53 -13.95 -3.89
CA ALA A 136 -19.55 -14.76 -4.56
C ALA A 136 -19.78 -16.11 -3.88
N GLU A 137 -18.71 -16.80 -3.47
CA GLU A 137 -18.80 -18.09 -2.77
C GLU A 137 -19.43 -17.96 -1.39
N LEU A 138 -19.00 -16.97 -0.61
CA LEU A 138 -19.52 -16.71 0.73
C LEU A 138 -21.01 -16.34 0.67
N GLU A 139 -21.41 -15.49 -0.27
CA GLU A 139 -22.79 -15.06 -0.43
C GLU A 139 -23.70 -16.21 -0.91
N ALA A 140 -23.20 -17.07 -1.80
CA ALA A 140 -23.99 -18.17 -2.35
C ALA A 140 -24.08 -19.38 -1.42
N THR A 141 -23.08 -19.62 -0.57
CA THR A 141 -22.97 -20.85 0.24
C THR A 141 -22.93 -20.62 1.74
N GLY A 142 -22.77 -19.38 2.19
CA GLY A 142 -22.57 -19.03 3.60
C GLY A 142 -21.19 -19.39 4.16
N SER A 143 -20.28 -19.94 3.35
CA SER A 143 -18.94 -20.34 3.79
C SER A 143 -17.90 -20.17 2.68
N LEU A 144 -16.61 -20.27 3.05
CA LEU A 144 -15.50 -20.26 2.10
C LEU A 144 -14.75 -21.58 2.21
N ARG A 145 -14.64 -22.32 1.10
CA ARG A 145 -13.81 -23.53 1.07
C ARG A 145 -12.33 -23.21 1.27
N ARG A 146 -11.86 -22.14 0.63
CA ARG A 146 -10.51 -21.62 0.79
C ARG A 146 -10.54 -20.10 0.64
N ARG A 147 -10.09 -19.41 1.69
CA ARG A 147 -9.90 -17.96 1.65
C ARG A 147 -8.73 -17.57 0.75
N THR A 148 -8.91 -16.52 -0.02
CA THR A 148 -7.87 -15.92 -0.84
C THR A 148 -6.74 -15.33 0.01
N HIS A 149 -5.50 -15.65 -0.34
CA HIS A 149 -4.32 -15.09 0.31
C HIS A 149 -3.87 -13.81 -0.40
N ILE A 150 -4.22 -12.65 0.17
CA ILE A 150 -3.69 -11.35 -0.29
C ILE A 150 -2.25 -11.19 0.21
N PRO A 151 -1.25 -11.00 -0.67
CA PRO A 151 0.15 -10.78 -0.29
C PRO A 151 0.32 -9.59 0.68
N ALA A 152 1.26 -9.69 1.62
CA ALA A 152 1.46 -8.67 2.66
C ALA A 152 1.85 -7.29 2.09
N TRP A 153 2.70 -7.26 1.06
CA TRP A 153 3.08 -6.00 0.40
C TRP A 153 1.88 -5.32 -0.27
N LEU A 154 0.94 -6.10 -0.81
CA LEU A 154 -0.27 -5.57 -1.44
C LEU A 154 -1.27 -5.06 -0.40
N ARG A 155 -1.40 -5.74 0.75
CA ARG A 155 -2.16 -5.21 1.90
C ARG A 155 -1.60 -3.87 2.37
N LEU A 156 -0.27 -3.74 2.39
CA LEU A 156 0.39 -2.49 2.75
C LEU A 156 0.10 -1.38 1.74
N LEU A 157 0.22 -1.64 0.43
CA LEU A 157 -0.11 -0.65 -0.61
C LEU A 157 -1.57 -0.19 -0.53
N ASN A 158 -2.50 -1.13 -0.40
CA ASN A 158 -3.92 -0.82 -0.23
C ASN A 158 -4.16 0.03 1.05
N ALA A 159 -3.47 -0.27 2.15
CA ALA A 159 -3.56 0.54 3.37
C ALA A 159 -3.00 1.96 3.17
N ILE A 160 -1.91 2.12 2.41
CA ILE A 160 -1.34 3.43 2.06
C ILE A 160 -2.31 4.21 1.20
N GLU A 161 -2.86 3.61 0.15
CA GLU A 161 -3.86 4.24 -0.72
C GLU A 161 -5.06 4.73 0.08
N VAL A 162 -5.65 3.88 0.91
CA VAL A 162 -6.77 4.26 1.78
C VAL A 162 -6.40 5.41 2.72
N ALA A 163 -5.18 5.41 3.27
CA ALA A 163 -4.70 6.50 4.11
C ALA A 163 -4.55 7.82 3.33
N VAL A 164 -4.05 7.77 2.09
CA VAL A 164 -3.93 8.93 1.20
C VAL A 164 -5.32 9.47 0.85
N LEU A 165 -6.25 8.62 0.45
CA LEU A 165 -7.62 9.03 0.11
C LEU A 165 -8.33 9.68 1.31
N ARG A 166 -8.13 9.15 2.53
CA ARG A 166 -8.63 9.81 3.76
C ARG A 166 -7.96 11.17 4.00
N ALA A 167 -6.65 11.27 3.81
CA ALA A 167 -5.93 12.53 3.98
C ALA A 167 -6.39 13.60 2.97
N LEU A 168 -6.80 13.18 1.77
CA LEU A 168 -7.41 14.02 0.75
C LEU A 168 -8.90 14.31 0.99
N GLY A 169 -9.51 13.79 2.06
CA GLY A 169 -10.92 13.96 2.38
C GLY A 169 -11.87 13.18 1.46
N LYS A 170 -11.36 12.24 0.66
CA LYS A 170 -12.16 11.42 -0.27
C LYS A 170 -12.83 10.22 0.40
N LEU A 171 -12.33 9.80 1.56
CA LEU A 171 -12.91 8.73 2.37
C LEU A 171 -13.24 9.23 3.77
N PRO A 172 -14.32 8.74 4.40
CA PRO A 172 -14.63 9.08 5.77
C PRO A 172 -13.50 8.67 6.72
N PRO A 173 -13.31 9.39 7.85
CA PRO A 173 -12.36 9.00 8.87
C PRO A 173 -12.69 7.59 9.36
N ALA A 174 -11.66 6.78 9.59
CA ALA A 174 -11.86 5.43 10.06
C ALA A 174 -12.60 5.46 11.41
N THR A 175 -13.74 4.78 11.49
CA THR A 175 -14.49 4.56 12.74
C THR A 175 -13.80 3.47 13.56
N VAL A 176 -12.55 3.71 13.94
CA VAL A 176 -11.84 2.84 14.87
C VAL A 176 -12.18 3.32 16.27
N SER A 177 -12.60 2.41 17.16
CA SER A 177 -12.81 2.76 18.56
C SER A 177 -11.53 3.38 19.15
N LEU A 178 -11.65 4.43 19.97
CA LEU A 178 -10.50 5.15 20.54
C LEU A 178 -9.54 4.22 21.28
N GLU A 179 -10.05 3.16 21.89
CA GLU A 179 -9.30 2.13 22.61
C GLU A 179 -8.48 1.20 21.69
N GLN A 180 -9.00 0.87 20.51
CA GLN A 180 -8.22 0.15 19.49
C GLN A 180 -7.16 1.05 18.84
N GLN A 181 -7.42 2.35 18.66
CA GLN A 181 -6.45 3.29 18.12
C GLN A 181 -5.23 3.46 19.04
N THR A 182 -5.44 3.59 20.35
CA THR A 182 -4.34 3.71 21.33
C THR A 182 -3.53 2.42 21.42
N SER A 183 -4.18 1.25 21.42
CA SER A 183 -3.51 -0.06 21.42
C SER A 183 -2.66 -0.29 20.17
N LEU A 184 -3.15 0.09 18.98
CA LEU A 184 -2.38 -0.01 17.73
C LEU A 184 -1.22 1.00 17.66
N ALA A 185 -1.45 2.23 18.12
CA ALA A 185 -0.40 3.24 18.20
C ALA A 185 0.74 2.77 19.12
N ASP A 186 0.42 2.26 20.31
CA ASP A 186 1.43 1.77 21.26
C ASP A 186 2.21 0.57 20.71
N ARG A 187 1.53 -0.35 20.01
CA ARG A 187 2.16 -1.50 19.36
C ARG A 187 3.15 -1.12 18.26
N LEU A 188 2.95 0.01 17.59
CA LEU A 188 3.83 0.49 16.52
C LEU A 188 4.91 1.43 17.04
N VAL A 189 4.58 2.32 17.97
CA VAL A 189 5.48 3.37 18.47
C VAL A 189 6.59 2.78 19.33
N ARG A 190 6.30 1.83 20.23
CA ARG A 190 7.31 1.23 21.11
C ARG A 190 8.45 0.55 20.34
N PRO A 191 8.20 -0.37 19.38
CA PRO A 191 9.28 -0.96 18.60
C PRO A 191 9.96 0.07 17.69
N ALA A 192 9.22 1.01 17.08
CA ALA A 192 9.82 2.04 16.24
C ALA A 192 10.76 2.97 17.04
N ALA A 193 10.39 3.33 18.27
CA ALA A 193 11.19 4.15 19.17
C ALA A 193 12.53 3.51 19.56
N LEU A 194 12.63 2.18 19.52
CA LEU A 194 13.87 1.44 19.76
C LEU A 194 14.63 1.15 18.47
N LEU A 195 13.96 0.58 17.47
CA LEU A 195 14.59 0.02 16.28
C LEU A 195 15.11 1.09 15.32
N ILE A 196 14.38 2.20 15.16
CA ILE A 196 14.76 3.26 14.21
C ILE A 196 16.05 3.97 14.63
N PRO A 197 16.20 4.50 15.86
CA PRO A 197 17.47 5.11 16.25
C PRO A 197 18.63 4.10 16.29
N ALA A 198 18.38 2.85 16.67
CA ALA A 198 19.40 1.79 16.62
C ALA A 198 19.88 1.52 15.19
N ALA A 199 18.96 1.42 14.22
CA ALA A 199 19.30 1.22 12.81
C ALA A 199 20.05 2.43 12.23
N LEU A 200 19.61 3.66 12.52
CA LEU A 200 20.31 4.88 12.12
C LEU A 200 21.73 4.92 12.71
N GLY A 201 21.89 4.55 13.98
CA GLY A 201 23.19 4.45 14.64
C GLY A 201 24.10 3.38 14.03
N ALA A 202 23.56 2.21 13.68
CA ALA A 202 24.32 1.17 12.99
C ALA A 202 24.80 1.63 11.60
N ILE A 203 23.95 2.32 10.84
CA ILE A 203 24.32 2.87 9.53
C ILE A 203 25.36 4.00 9.70
N ALA A 204 25.23 4.83 10.75
CA ALA A 204 26.24 5.83 11.08
C ALA A 204 27.61 5.20 11.35
N ALA A 205 27.66 4.09 12.10
CA ALA A 205 28.89 3.35 12.36
C ALA A 205 29.52 2.78 11.07
N VAL A 206 28.70 2.27 10.15
CA VAL A 206 29.17 1.81 8.83
C VAL A 206 29.82 2.98 8.04
N HIS A 207 29.20 4.16 8.04
CA HIS A 207 29.77 5.35 7.38
C HIS A 207 31.07 5.83 8.04
N ALA A 208 31.15 5.78 9.36
CA ALA A 208 32.37 6.10 10.09
C ALA A 208 33.49 5.10 9.74
N ALA A 209 33.17 3.81 9.66
CA ALA A 209 34.13 2.79 9.25
C ALA A 209 34.62 3.02 7.81
N TRP A 210 33.76 3.45 6.88
CA TRP A 210 34.19 3.85 5.53
C TRP A 210 35.12 5.07 5.53
N ALA A 211 34.85 6.06 6.38
CA ALA A 211 35.72 7.22 6.58
C ALA A 211 37.11 6.82 7.12
N LEU A 212 37.18 5.74 7.91
CA LEU A 212 38.41 5.15 8.44
C LEU A 212 39.07 4.12 7.51
N GLY A 213 38.54 3.93 6.30
CA GLY A 213 39.15 3.09 5.26
C GLY A 213 38.61 1.67 5.14
N TRP A 214 37.56 1.29 5.88
CA TRP A 214 36.88 0.02 5.66
C TRP A 214 36.17 0.01 4.29
N ARG A 215 36.27 -1.10 3.53
CA ARG A 215 35.77 -1.18 2.14
C ARG A 215 34.64 -2.17 1.89
N TRP A 216 34.04 -2.70 2.95
CA TRP A 216 32.83 -3.52 2.83
C TRP A 216 31.61 -2.66 2.42
N PRO A 217 30.68 -3.11 1.54
CA PRO A 217 30.63 -4.40 0.86
C PRO A 217 31.49 -4.38 -0.41
N GLY A 218 32.73 -4.84 -0.32
CA GLY A 218 33.76 -4.65 -1.35
C GLY A 218 35.14 -4.88 -0.75
N HIS A 219 36.17 -4.69 -1.57
CA HIS A 219 37.57 -4.90 -1.15
C HIS A 219 38.48 -3.75 -1.60
N SER A 220 37.93 -2.74 -2.27
CA SER A 220 38.64 -1.56 -2.80
C SER A 220 37.70 -0.37 -2.90
N ASP A 221 38.26 0.82 -3.07
CA ASP A 221 37.51 2.08 -3.26
C ASP A 221 36.54 2.01 -4.44
N ASP A 222 36.99 1.48 -5.58
CA ASP A 222 36.17 1.35 -6.80
C ASP A 222 35.00 0.40 -6.58
N THR A 223 35.27 -0.75 -5.95
CA THR A 223 34.25 -1.78 -5.74
C THR A 223 33.25 -1.41 -4.65
N LEU A 224 33.66 -0.56 -3.70
CA LEU A 224 32.75 0.08 -2.76
C LEU A 224 31.89 1.13 -3.50
N ALA A 225 32.52 2.03 -4.26
CA ALA A 225 31.84 3.12 -4.96
C ALA A 225 30.78 2.61 -5.96
N GLU A 226 31.09 1.56 -6.72
CA GLU A 226 30.14 0.91 -7.65
C GLU A 226 28.86 0.41 -6.95
N ARG A 227 28.97 0.02 -5.68
CA ARG A 227 27.86 -0.56 -4.91
C ARG A 227 27.10 0.44 -4.07
N VAL A 228 27.76 1.48 -3.54
CA VAL A 228 27.16 2.41 -2.56
C VAL A 228 27.00 3.85 -3.08
N VAL A 229 27.66 4.21 -4.18
CA VAL A 229 27.62 5.58 -4.74
C VAL A 229 26.97 5.58 -6.13
N GLY A 230 27.42 4.72 -7.03
CA GLY A 230 26.92 4.66 -8.41
C GLY A 230 27.93 4.11 -9.41
N ALA A 231 27.46 3.73 -10.60
CA ALA A 231 28.36 3.29 -11.67
C ALA A 231 29.28 4.42 -12.13
N GLY A 232 30.59 4.16 -12.18
CA GLY A 232 31.60 5.13 -12.59
C GLY A 232 31.86 6.24 -11.57
N ALA A 233 31.24 6.19 -10.40
CA ALA A 233 31.47 7.15 -9.33
C ALA A 233 32.80 6.83 -8.61
N LYS A 234 33.48 7.89 -8.17
CA LYS A 234 34.63 7.77 -7.24
C LYS A 234 34.13 7.83 -5.82
N LEU A 235 34.85 7.17 -4.92
CA LEU A 235 34.53 7.26 -3.51
C LEU A 235 34.72 8.69 -2.99
N PRO A 236 33.76 9.26 -2.23
CA PRO A 236 33.91 10.58 -1.64
C PRO A 236 35.12 10.66 -0.69
N PRO A 237 35.67 11.87 -0.45
CA PRO A 237 36.69 12.07 0.57
C PRO A 237 36.23 11.60 1.96
N GLY A 238 37.16 11.12 2.79
CA GLY A 238 36.87 10.64 4.14
C GLY A 238 36.10 11.62 5.01
N LEU A 239 36.36 12.93 4.86
CA LEU A 239 35.64 13.99 5.56
C LEU A 239 34.14 14.02 5.21
N VAL A 240 33.78 13.78 3.94
CA VAL A 240 32.38 13.75 3.50
C VAL A 240 31.66 12.54 4.08
N MET A 241 32.31 11.37 4.07
CA MET A 241 31.75 10.15 4.68
C MET A 241 31.60 10.31 6.20
N GLY A 242 32.58 10.94 6.85
CA GLY A 242 32.52 11.29 8.28
C GLY A 242 31.38 12.28 8.61
N ALA A 243 31.14 13.26 7.73
CA ALA A 243 30.00 14.18 7.89
C ALA A 243 28.65 13.45 7.79
N VAL A 244 28.52 12.50 6.86
CA VAL A 244 27.32 11.65 6.76
C VAL A 244 27.15 10.80 8.04
N ALA A 245 28.23 10.22 8.56
CA ALA A 245 28.20 9.48 9.83
C ALA A 245 27.70 10.36 10.99
N ALA A 246 28.20 11.59 11.11
CA ALA A 246 27.79 12.54 12.14
C ALA A 246 26.31 12.94 12.00
N LEU A 247 25.83 13.20 10.78
CA LEU A 247 24.43 13.52 10.53
C LEU A 247 23.50 12.35 10.90
N LEU A 248 23.88 11.12 10.54
CA LEU A 248 23.12 9.92 10.90
C LEU A 248 23.13 9.66 12.42
N GLY A 249 24.26 9.88 13.10
CA GLY A 249 24.36 9.80 14.55
C GLY A 249 23.49 10.85 15.26
N GLY A 250 23.47 12.08 14.72
CA GLY A 250 22.57 13.15 15.17
C GLY A 250 21.10 12.79 14.97
N ALA A 251 20.74 12.22 13.81
CA ALA A 251 19.40 11.73 13.53
C ALA A 251 18.98 10.61 14.50
N ALA A 252 19.86 9.65 14.77
CA ALA A 252 19.63 8.58 15.75
C ALA A 252 19.36 9.17 17.15
N THR A 253 20.16 10.16 17.57
CA THR A 253 20.03 10.83 18.87
C THR A 253 18.69 11.56 18.98
N VAL A 254 18.31 12.33 17.97
CA VAL A 254 17.05 13.11 17.97
C VAL A 254 15.83 12.19 17.94
N VAL A 255 15.82 11.16 17.07
CA VAL A 255 14.71 10.20 16.99
C VAL A 255 14.59 9.42 18.30
N GLY A 256 15.72 8.97 18.87
CA GLY A 256 15.75 8.26 20.14
C GLY A 256 15.29 9.12 21.32
N ALA A 257 15.66 10.41 21.34
CA ALA A 257 15.19 11.37 22.32
C ALA A 257 13.66 11.53 22.31
N VAL A 258 13.05 11.66 21.12
CA VAL A 258 11.58 11.69 20.99
C VAL A 258 10.95 10.35 21.38
N GLY A 259 11.56 9.23 20.97
CA GLY A 259 11.13 7.88 21.35
C GLY A 259 11.16 7.61 22.86
N ALA A 260 12.15 8.17 23.57
CA ALA A 260 12.26 8.13 25.02
C ALA A 260 11.30 9.10 25.75
N GLY A 261 10.46 9.83 25.01
CA GLY A 261 9.41 10.67 25.56
C GLY A 261 9.76 12.15 25.72
N ARG A 262 10.89 12.63 25.17
CA ARG A 262 11.19 14.08 25.17
C ARG A 262 10.21 14.82 24.26
N ARG A 263 9.62 15.90 24.78
CA ARG A 263 8.47 16.60 24.14
C ARG A 263 8.81 17.93 23.47
N GLU A 264 10.09 18.26 23.35
CA GLU A 264 10.53 19.54 22.77
C GLU A 264 10.10 19.67 21.30
N ARG A 265 9.58 20.85 20.94
CA ARG A 265 9.09 21.11 19.57
C ARG A 265 10.21 21.01 18.54
N SER A 266 11.42 21.46 18.89
CA SER A 266 12.62 21.36 18.07
C SER A 266 12.99 19.91 17.76
N LEU A 267 13.01 19.03 18.77
CA LEU A 267 13.31 17.60 18.58
C LEU A 267 12.25 16.91 17.71
N ARG A 268 10.97 17.23 17.90
CA ARG A 268 9.89 16.71 17.04
C ARG A 268 9.99 17.21 15.61
N ALA A 269 10.28 18.50 15.41
CA ALA A 269 10.48 19.07 14.08
C ALA A 269 11.69 18.44 13.37
N ALA A 270 12.81 18.25 14.09
CA ALA A 270 13.99 17.58 13.56
C ALA A 270 13.71 16.09 13.22
N THR A 271 12.93 15.38 14.03
CA THR A 271 12.48 14.01 13.73
C THR A 271 11.62 13.95 12.47
N TRP A 272 10.73 14.94 12.27
CA TRP A 272 9.98 15.09 11.02
C TRP A 272 10.87 15.41 9.83
N GLY A 273 11.92 16.22 10.02
CA GLY A 273 12.92 16.49 9.00
C GLY A 273 13.65 15.22 8.56
N VAL A 274 14.10 14.40 9.52
CA VAL A 274 14.71 13.08 9.23
C VAL A 274 13.75 12.19 8.44
N ALA A 275 12.49 12.11 8.88
CA ALA A 275 11.47 11.33 8.18
C ALA A 275 11.29 11.80 6.73
N ALA A 276 11.15 13.11 6.52
CA ALA A 276 10.93 13.70 5.21
C ALA A 276 12.10 13.44 4.25
N ILE A 277 13.35 13.62 4.71
CA ILE A 277 14.56 13.42 3.89
C ILE A 277 14.66 11.95 3.45
N LEU A 278 14.49 11.01 4.37
CA LEU A 278 14.62 9.58 4.06
C LEU A 278 13.49 9.08 3.15
N LEU A 279 12.26 9.54 3.40
CA LEU A 279 11.11 9.24 2.53
C LEU A 279 11.31 9.80 1.12
N ALA A 280 11.73 11.06 1.01
CA ALA A 280 11.99 11.70 -0.27
C ALA A 280 13.10 10.97 -1.04
N ARG A 281 14.21 10.63 -0.36
CA ARG A 281 15.31 9.86 -0.95
C ARG A 281 14.79 8.54 -1.52
N GLY A 282 14.12 7.71 -0.71
CA GLY A 282 13.65 6.41 -1.15
C GLY A 282 12.59 6.48 -2.26
N ALA A 283 11.69 7.46 -2.20
CA ALA A 283 10.62 7.62 -3.18
C ALA A 283 11.11 8.13 -4.54
N VAL A 284 12.11 9.02 -4.57
CA VAL A 284 12.67 9.58 -5.82
C VAL A 284 13.57 8.57 -6.52
N SER A 285 14.34 7.78 -5.78
CA SER A 285 15.31 6.83 -6.36
C SER A 285 14.65 5.67 -7.11
N ILE A 286 13.54 5.12 -6.61
CA ILE A 286 12.83 3.99 -7.25
C ILE A 286 12.46 4.28 -8.72
N PRO A 287 11.70 5.34 -9.07
CA PRO A 287 11.36 5.62 -10.46
C PRO A 287 12.60 5.96 -11.30
N MET A 288 13.59 6.64 -10.72
CA MET A 288 14.83 6.99 -11.43
C MET A 288 15.62 5.73 -11.85
N ASP A 289 15.75 4.75 -10.95
CA ASP A 289 16.43 3.48 -11.23
C ASP A 289 15.67 2.62 -12.24
N LEU A 290 14.33 2.59 -12.16
CA LEU A 290 13.48 1.89 -13.11
C LEU A 290 13.55 2.52 -14.51
N LEU A 291 13.50 3.86 -14.61
CA LEU A 291 13.67 4.60 -15.87
C LEU A 291 15.07 4.41 -16.45
N GLY A 292 16.09 4.32 -15.59
CA GLY A 292 17.47 4.00 -15.97
C GLY A 292 17.70 2.56 -16.41
N GLY A 293 16.69 1.68 -16.26
CA GLY A 293 16.73 0.29 -16.71
C GLY A 293 17.63 -0.61 -15.87
N LEU A 294 17.92 -0.26 -14.61
CA LEU A 294 18.66 -1.08 -13.64
C LEU A 294 20.04 -1.57 -14.14
N ARG A 295 20.71 -0.75 -14.96
CA ARG A 295 21.95 -1.11 -15.66
C ARG A 295 23.13 -1.30 -14.70
N SER A 296 23.23 -0.44 -13.68
CA SER A 296 24.34 -0.47 -12.72
C SER A 296 24.07 -1.43 -11.56
N ARG A 297 25.15 -1.92 -10.93
CA ARG A 297 25.03 -2.71 -9.70
C ARG A 297 24.40 -1.91 -8.57
N TYR A 298 24.76 -0.63 -8.44
CA TYR A 298 24.10 0.32 -7.53
C TYR A 298 22.58 0.35 -7.73
N SER A 299 22.07 0.60 -8.94
CA SER A 299 20.61 0.73 -9.17
C SER A 299 19.81 -0.53 -8.80
N ARG A 300 20.41 -1.72 -8.97
CA ARG A 300 19.81 -2.98 -8.52
C ARG A 300 19.79 -3.08 -6.98
N LEU A 301 20.87 -2.70 -6.32
CA LEU A 301 20.97 -2.68 -4.86
C LEU A 301 20.10 -1.58 -4.25
N ASP A 302 19.97 -0.45 -4.93
CA ASP A 302 19.15 0.67 -4.48
C ASP A 302 17.68 0.31 -4.46
N LEU A 303 17.18 -0.26 -5.57
CA LEU A 303 15.82 -0.77 -5.66
C LEU A 303 15.56 -1.91 -4.67
N ALA A 304 16.51 -2.82 -4.49
CA ALA A 304 16.31 -4.02 -3.65
C ALA A 304 16.50 -3.76 -2.15
N ILE A 305 17.37 -2.81 -1.76
CA ILE A 305 17.83 -2.64 -0.38
C ILE A 305 17.72 -1.18 0.06
N TYR A 306 18.43 -0.26 -0.60
CA TYR A 306 18.65 1.08 -0.05
C TYR A 306 17.39 1.95 -0.03
N SER A 307 16.64 2.01 -1.13
CA SER A 307 15.39 2.76 -1.20
C SER A 307 14.31 2.19 -0.27
N PRO A 308 14.06 0.87 -0.24
CA PRO A 308 13.18 0.26 0.77
C PRO A 308 13.61 0.56 2.20
N LEU A 309 14.91 0.52 2.51
CA LEU A 309 15.44 0.84 3.83
C LEU A 309 15.20 2.30 4.20
N CYS A 310 15.45 3.25 3.29
CA CYS A 310 15.17 4.66 3.51
C CYS A 310 13.67 4.92 3.74
N LEU A 311 12.79 4.28 2.97
CA LEU A 311 11.35 4.39 3.17
C LEU A 311 10.92 3.84 4.54
N ALA A 312 11.45 2.69 4.94
CA ALA A 312 11.14 2.07 6.22
C ALA A 312 11.62 2.93 7.41
N LEU A 313 12.86 3.42 7.35
CA LEU A 313 13.42 4.29 8.39
C LEU A 313 12.66 5.62 8.48
N GLY A 314 12.33 6.23 7.34
CA GLY A 314 11.57 7.47 7.28
C GLY A 314 10.14 7.31 7.82
N ALA A 315 9.44 6.23 7.45
CA ALA A 315 8.12 5.91 7.97
C ALA A 315 8.16 5.65 9.49
N GLY A 316 9.16 4.92 9.97
CA GLY A 316 9.36 4.67 11.39
C GLY A 316 9.63 5.95 12.19
N ALA A 317 10.48 6.84 11.68
CA ALA A 317 10.71 8.16 12.28
C ALA A 317 9.43 9.00 12.34
N ALA A 318 8.59 8.97 11.30
CA ALA A 318 7.29 9.64 11.31
C ALA A 318 6.32 9.04 12.34
N ILE A 319 6.34 7.72 12.55
CA ILE A 319 5.54 7.05 13.61
C ILE A 319 5.99 7.55 14.98
N VAL A 320 7.31 7.60 15.25
CA VAL A 320 7.86 8.12 16.51
C VAL A 320 7.46 9.60 16.72
N ALA A 321 7.56 10.43 15.69
CA ALA A 321 7.17 11.84 15.76
C ALA A 321 5.65 12.06 15.99
N ARG A 322 4.80 11.14 15.52
CA ARG A 322 3.34 11.14 15.69
C ARG A 322 2.88 10.57 17.04
N GLY A 323 3.53 9.51 17.51
CA GLY A 323 3.17 8.76 18.72
C GLY A 323 3.27 9.55 20.01
N VAL A 324 4.13 10.57 20.04
CA VAL A 324 4.21 11.53 21.15
C VAL A 324 3.15 12.62 20.98
N ARG A 325 1.86 12.25 20.98
CA ARG A 325 0.76 13.20 21.22
C ARG A 325 0.49 13.28 22.72
N SER A 326 0.34 14.50 23.23
CA SER A 326 0.01 14.79 24.62
C SER A 326 -1.37 14.26 24.99
N PRO A 327 -1.54 13.58 26.14
CA PRO A 327 -2.84 13.41 26.79
C PRO A 327 -3.50 14.74 27.19
N ASN A 328 -2.80 15.88 27.12
CA ASN A 328 -3.32 17.17 27.53
C ASN A 328 -4.22 17.82 26.47
N ALA A 329 -5.44 17.32 26.38
CA ALA A 329 -6.63 18.07 26.00
C ALA A 329 -7.90 17.55 26.73
N ARG A 330 -7.74 17.03 27.97
CA ARG A 330 -8.85 16.56 28.81
C ARG A 330 -8.81 17.00 30.28
N GLU A 331 -7.93 17.94 30.65
CA GLU A 331 -8.00 18.61 31.95
C GLU A 331 -8.14 20.11 31.73
N GLY A 332 -9.37 20.52 31.43
CA GLY A 332 -9.75 21.91 31.25
C GLY A 332 -11.27 22.00 31.19
N ALA A 333 -11.87 22.23 32.37
CA ALA A 333 -13.30 22.48 32.60
C ALA A 333 -14.28 21.30 32.42
N LEU A 334 -14.32 20.42 33.42
CA LEU A 334 -15.62 19.88 33.84
C LEU A 334 -16.37 21.02 34.57
N PRO A 335 -17.56 21.45 34.11
CA PRO A 335 -18.37 22.37 34.89
C PRO A 335 -18.72 21.70 36.22
N ARG A 336 -18.44 22.39 37.33
CA ARG A 336 -18.87 21.97 38.67
C ARG A 336 -20.39 21.75 38.61
N GLN A 337 -20.84 20.53 38.87
CA GLN A 337 -22.26 20.28 39.09
C GLN A 337 -22.72 21.08 40.31
N PRO A 338 -23.87 21.79 40.24
CA PRO A 338 -24.43 22.45 41.41
C PRO A 338 -24.89 21.39 42.42
N ALA A 339 -24.63 21.66 43.70
CA ALA A 339 -25.00 20.80 44.81
C ALA A 339 -26.53 20.54 44.83
N PRO A 340 -26.98 19.32 45.21
CA PRO A 340 -28.39 19.02 45.30
C PRO A 340 -29.06 19.87 46.41
N PRO A 341 -30.32 20.30 46.21
CA PRO A 341 -31.02 21.12 47.19
C PRO A 341 -31.23 20.35 48.50
N ALA A 342 -31.01 21.04 49.61
CA ALA A 342 -31.31 20.56 50.94
C ALA A 342 -32.81 20.22 51.04
N ARG A 343 -33.11 18.99 51.46
CA ARG A 343 -34.48 18.61 51.82
C ARG A 343 -34.82 19.33 53.12
N HIS A 344 -35.76 20.26 53.06
CA HIS A 344 -36.47 20.72 54.25
C HIS A 344 -37.70 19.83 54.45
N SER A 345 -37.77 19.28 55.67
CA SER A 345 -38.90 18.60 56.31
C SER A 345 -40.11 19.50 56.46
#